data_AF-A0A800N9H3-F1
#
_entry.id   AF-A0A800N9H3-F1
#
_cell.length_a   1.000
_cell.length_b   1.000
_cell.length_c   1.000
_cell.angle_alpha   90.00
_cell.angle_beta   90.00
_cell.angle_gamma   90.00
#
_symmetry.space_group_name_H-M   'P 1'
#
loop_
_entity.id
_entity.type
_entity.pdbx_description
1 polymer ?
#
loop_
_entity_poly.entity_id
_entity_poly.type
_entity_poly.pdbx_seq_one_letter_code
_entity_poly.pdbx_strand_id
1 'polypeptide(L)'
;MDQPIILPTQINRFLKDFNHTPSKLNEGHRKLAQQLLSLHQTKNPYTILPDYHFDQLKKGMYCKDCHSLLKPIHKDLVCGKCGRHEKMDQGILRNIKEFKLLFPERRLTAHSIYEWCNANISKRTFSRVLKKNYTARGSTSNTYYE
;
A
#
# COMPACT_ATOMS: atom_id res chain seq x y z
N MET A 1 -46.03 -9.19 23.54
CA MET A 1 -45.00 -9.09 22.49
C MET A 1 -45.53 -8.08 21.50
N ASP A 2 -45.32 -6.80 21.77
CA ASP A 2 -45.86 -5.69 20.97
C ASP A 2 -44.71 -4.74 20.66
N GLN A 3 -43.93 -5.07 19.64
CA GLN A 3 -42.97 -4.10 19.10
C GLN A 3 -43.67 -3.27 18.03
N PRO A 4 -43.53 -1.93 18.06
CA PRO A 4 -44.16 -1.07 17.08
C PRO A 4 -43.59 -1.36 15.68
N ILE A 5 -44.45 -1.84 14.78
CA ILE A 5 -44.09 -2.05 13.38
C ILE A 5 -44.02 -0.70 12.68
N ILE A 6 -42.88 -0.41 12.03
CA ILE A 6 -42.71 0.77 11.19
C ILE A 6 -43.23 0.44 9.79
N LEU A 7 -44.27 1.16 9.36
CA LEU A 7 -44.85 0.95 8.04
C LEU A 7 -44.02 1.63 6.94
N PRO A 8 -44.05 1.15 5.68
CA PRO A 8 -43.25 1.70 4.58
C PRO A 8 -43.39 3.21 4.39
N THR A 9 -44.59 3.75 4.61
CA THR A 9 -44.88 5.19 4.53
C THR A 9 -44.32 6.01 5.69
N GLN A 10 -43.98 5.36 6.81
CA GLN A 10 -43.44 5.99 8.02
C GLN A 10 -41.90 5.99 8.05
N ILE A 11 -41.24 5.27 7.14
CA ILE A 11 -39.77 5.12 7.11
C ILE A 11 -39.05 6.47 7.05
N ASN A 12 -39.45 7.35 6.14
CA ASN A 12 -38.79 8.66 5.98
C ASN A 12 -38.91 9.54 7.22
N ARG A 13 -40.06 9.50 7.90
CA ARG A 13 -40.28 10.23 9.15
C ARG A 13 -39.44 9.63 10.28
N PHE A 14 -39.48 8.31 10.42
CA PHE A 14 -38.71 7.58 11.42
C PHE A 14 -37.20 7.84 11.30
N LEU A 15 -36.65 7.80 10.08
CA LEU A 15 -35.23 8.08 9.83
C LEU A 15 -34.86 9.53 10.18
N LYS A 16 -35.74 10.51 9.88
CA LYS A 16 -35.52 11.90 10.31
C LYS A 16 -35.50 12.00 11.84
N ASP A 17 -36.49 11.43 12.52
CA ASP A 17 -36.61 11.51 13.97
C ASP A 17 -35.44 10.80 14.67
N PHE A 18 -35.03 9.64 14.15
CA PHE A 18 -33.87 8.89 14.63
C PHE A 18 -32.58 9.72 14.51
N ASN A 19 -32.35 10.36 13.36
CA ASN A 19 -31.16 11.19 13.14
C ASN A 19 -31.20 12.52 13.93
N HIS A 20 -32.40 13.02 14.26
CA HIS A 20 -32.58 14.19 15.11
C HIS A 20 -32.51 13.87 16.60
N THR A 21 -32.47 12.60 16.98
CA THR A 21 -32.36 12.20 18.39
C THR A 21 -30.94 12.50 18.89
N PRO A 22 -30.75 13.45 19.82
CA PRO A 22 -29.43 13.81 20.30
C PRO A 22 -28.88 12.67 21.16
N SER A 23 -27.92 11.91 20.61
CA SER A 23 -27.15 10.95 21.40
C SER A 23 -26.16 11.72 22.27
N LYS A 24 -26.46 11.83 23.57
CA LYS A 24 -25.53 12.40 24.54
C LYS A 24 -24.50 11.35 24.91
N LEU A 25 -23.22 11.73 24.84
CA LEU A 25 -22.14 10.94 25.43
C LEU A 25 -22.45 10.73 26.91
N ASN A 26 -22.55 9.48 27.30
CA ASN A 26 -22.83 9.05 28.67
C ASN A 26 -21.60 8.34 29.24
N GLU A 27 -21.65 8.04 30.52
CA GLU A 27 -20.54 7.41 31.23
C GLU A 27 -20.21 6.02 30.67
N GLY A 28 -21.20 5.30 30.14
CA GLY A 28 -20.99 4.03 29.46
C GLY A 28 -20.11 4.15 28.21
N HIS A 29 -20.30 5.19 27.40
CA HIS A 29 -19.44 5.49 26.25
C HIS A 29 -18.02 5.83 26.68
N ARG A 30 -17.83 6.62 27.75
CA ARG A 30 -16.49 6.92 28.30
C ARG A 30 -15.81 5.66 28.84
N LYS A 31 -16.54 4.83 29.59
CA LYS A 31 -16.03 3.58 30.15
C LYS A 31 -15.61 2.61 29.04
N LEU A 32 -16.43 2.47 27.99
CA LEU A 32 -16.09 1.67 26.82
C LEU A 32 -14.84 2.21 26.12
N ALA A 33 -14.75 3.52 25.89
CA ALA A 33 -13.58 4.13 25.27
C ALA A 33 -12.30 3.90 26.11
N GLN A 34 -12.38 4.06 27.44
CA GLN A 34 -11.28 3.77 28.35
C GLN A 34 -10.88 2.29 28.32
N GLN A 35 -11.85 1.36 28.28
CA GLN A 35 -11.57 -0.06 28.15
C GLN A 35 -10.92 -0.41 26.80
N LEU A 36 -11.38 0.19 25.70
CA LEU A 36 -10.77 0.00 24.39
C LEU A 36 -9.33 0.52 24.38
N LEU A 37 -9.06 1.67 25.01
CA LEU A 37 -7.72 2.21 25.17
C LEU A 37 -6.84 1.30 26.05
N SER A 38 -7.38 0.75 27.14
CA SER A 38 -6.62 -0.14 28.03
C SER A 38 -6.30 -1.49 27.38
N LEU A 39 -7.18 -1.98 26.52
CA LEU A 39 -7.01 -3.22 25.74
C LEU A 39 -6.26 -2.99 24.42
N HIS A 40 -5.98 -1.75 24.06
CA HIS A 40 -5.31 -1.42 22.81
C HIS A 40 -3.85 -1.90 22.86
N GLN A 41 -3.58 -2.98 22.12
CA GLN A 41 -2.23 -3.46 21.91
C GLN A 41 -1.62 -2.69 20.74
N THR A 42 -0.70 -1.77 21.04
CA THR A 42 0.00 -0.95 20.04
C THR A 42 0.89 -1.76 19.11
N LYS A 43 1.31 -2.95 19.56
CA LYS A 43 2.07 -3.91 18.78
C LYS A 43 1.32 -5.23 18.79
N ASN A 44 1.10 -5.80 17.60
CA ASN A 44 0.45 -7.10 17.50
C ASN A 44 1.43 -8.18 18.06
N PRO A 45 1.03 -8.97 19.08
CA PRO A 45 1.90 -9.97 19.70
C PRO A 45 2.26 -11.12 18.75
N TYR A 46 1.55 -11.26 17.63
CA TYR A 46 1.81 -12.24 16.57
C TYR A 46 2.56 -11.64 15.39
N THR A 47 3.10 -10.42 15.50
CA THR A 47 3.96 -9.84 14.46
C THR A 47 5.37 -10.45 14.53
N ILE A 48 5.46 -11.76 14.27
CA ILE A 48 6.74 -12.41 14.02
C ILE A 48 7.03 -12.20 12.54
N LEU A 49 7.71 -11.09 12.23
CA LEU A 49 8.26 -10.90 10.90
C LEU A 49 9.53 -11.75 10.79
N PRO A 50 9.73 -12.44 9.65
CA PRO A 50 11.02 -13.07 9.41
C PRO A 50 12.11 -12.01 9.41
N ASP A 51 13.30 -12.35 9.89
CA ASP A 51 14.46 -11.51 9.68
C ASP A 51 14.83 -11.58 8.19
N TYR A 52 14.86 -10.44 7.51
CA TYR A 52 15.18 -10.35 6.09
C TYR A 52 16.07 -9.17 5.80
N HIS A 53 17.05 -9.41 4.93
CA HIS A 53 17.95 -8.39 4.43
C HIS A 53 17.79 -8.24 2.92
N PHE A 54 18.05 -7.04 2.43
CA PHE A 54 17.93 -6.71 1.00
C PHE A 54 18.68 -7.70 0.10
N ASP A 55 19.85 -8.15 0.53
CA ASP A 55 20.72 -9.04 -0.24
C ASP A 55 20.27 -10.51 -0.23
N GLN A 56 19.43 -10.90 0.75
CA GLN A 56 18.88 -12.26 0.86
C GLN A 56 17.66 -12.46 -0.04
N LEU A 57 16.96 -11.38 -0.42
CA LEU A 57 15.74 -11.48 -1.20
C LEU A 57 16.03 -11.64 -2.69
N LYS A 58 15.20 -12.46 -3.36
CA LYS A 58 15.28 -12.66 -4.80
C LYS A 58 14.76 -11.43 -5.54
N LYS A 59 15.70 -10.63 -6.05
CA LYS A 59 15.48 -9.43 -6.86
C LYS A 59 14.77 -9.76 -8.18
N GLY A 60 13.83 -8.93 -8.61
CA GLY A 60 13.04 -9.17 -9.81
C GLY A 60 11.68 -8.47 -9.80
N MET A 61 11.11 -8.25 -10.98
CA MET A 61 9.75 -7.72 -11.11
C MET A 61 8.73 -8.85 -11.24
N TYR A 62 7.89 -9.04 -10.22
CA TYR A 62 6.89 -10.11 -10.18
C TYR A 62 5.53 -9.67 -10.72
N CYS A 63 4.81 -10.58 -11.39
CA CYS A 63 3.45 -10.35 -11.85
C CYS A 63 2.50 -10.15 -10.65
N LYS A 64 1.65 -9.13 -10.70
CA LYS A 64 0.68 -8.85 -9.64
C LYS A 64 -0.43 -9.90 -9.47
N ASP A 65 -0.62 -10.80 -10.43
CA ASP A 65 -1.69 -11.81 -10.38
C ASP A 65 -1.19 -13.19 -9.97
N CYS A 66 -0.11 -13.64 -10.59
CA CYS A 66 0.37 -15.02 -10.47
C CYS A 66 1.80 -15.11 -9.93
N HIS A 67 2.39 -13.97 -9.56
CA HIS A 67 3.71 -13.85 -8.94
C HIS A 67 4.87 -14.50 -9.71
N SER A 68 4.70 -14.78 -11.01
CA SER A 68 5.82 -15.17 -11.87
C SER A 68 6.62 -13.94 -12.30
N LEU A 69 7.90 -14.13 -12.61
CA LEU A 69 8.75 -13.06 -13.13
C LEU A 69 8.22 -12.50 -14.45
N LEU A 70 8.20 -11.17 -14.55
CA LEU A 70 7.81 -10.45 -15.75
C LEU A 70 9.02 -10.31 -16.69
N LYS A 71 8.73 -10.32 -17.99
CA LYS A 71 9.73 -10.08 -19.03
C LYS A 71 9.51 -8.69 -19.64
N PRO A 72 10.54 -7.83 -19.71
CA PRO A 72 10.44 -6.56 -20.42
C PRO A 72 10.38 -6.81 -21.93
N ILE A 73 9.36 -6.28 -22.58
CA ILE A 73 9.17 -6.30 -24.04
C ILE A 73 8.88 -4.86 -24.48
N HIS A 74 9.83 -4.26 -25.19
CA HIS A 74 9.77 -2.85 -25.61
C HIS A 74 9.46 -1.88 -24.45
N LYS A 75 8.23 -1.34 -24.40
CA LYS A 75 7.76 -0.36 -23.39
C LYS A 75 6.85 -1.01 -22.33
N ASP A 76 6.74 -2.32 -22.35
CA ASP A 76 5.80 -3.08 -21.55
C ASP A 76 6.49 -4.23 -20.80
N LEU A 77 5.80 -4.73 -19.80
CA LEU A 77 6.19 -5.88 -18.99
C LEU A 77 5.12 -6.95 -19.16
N VAL A 78 5.56 -8.14 -19.57
CA VAL A 78 4.66 -9.22 -19.96
C VAL A 78 4.92 -10.44 -19.10
N CYS A 79 3.84 -10.98 -18.56
CA CYS A 79 3.86 -12.21 -17.80
C CYS A 79 3.80 -13.41 -18.77
N GLY A 80 4.85 -14.22 -18.79
CA GLY A 80 4.86 -15.45 -19.61
C GLY A 80 3.93 -16.55 -19.10
N LYS A 81 3.44 -16.47 -17.85
CA LYS A 81 2.57 -17.50 -17.25
C LYS A 81 1.08 -17.21 -17.45
N CYS A 82 0.62 -16.00 -17.09
CA CYS A 82 -0.81 -15.64 -17.18
C CYS A 82 -1.13 -14.66 -18.32
N GLY A 83 -0.15 -14.24 -19.13
CA GLY A 83 -0.36 -13.31 -20.24
C GLY A 83 -0.62 -11.86 -19.83
N ARG A 84 -0.64 -11.55 -18.52
CA ARG A 84 -0.85 -10.18 -18.05
C ARG A 84 0.21 -9.23 -18.59
N HIS A 85 -0.27 -8.07 -19.01
CA HIS A 85 0.52 -7.00 -19.58
C HIS A 85 0.42 -5.75 -18.69
N GLU A 86 1.56 -5.14 -18.38
CA GLU A 86 1.60 -3.85 -17.67
C GLU A 86 2.58 -2.89 -18.33
N LYS A 87 2.30 -1.58 -18.30
CA LYS A 87 3.23 -0.57 -18.80
C LYS A 87 4.50 -0.59 -17.96
N MET A 88 5.67 -0.44 -18.58
CA MET A 88 6.95 -0.51 -17.87
C MET A 88 7.07 0.54 -16.76
N ASP A 89 6.65 1.77 -17.02
CA ASP A 89 6.64 2.84 -16.02
C ASP A 89 5.75 2.47 -14.81
N GLN A 90 4.61 1.83 -15.04
CA GLN A 90 3.70 1.39 -13.98
C GLN A 90 4.27 0.23 -13.18
N GLY A 91 4.91 -0.74 -13.85
CA GLY A 91 5.60 -1.84 -13.16
C GLY A 91 6.74 -1.33 -12.30
N ILE A 92 7.53 -0.37 -12.77
CA ILE A 92 8.60 0.26 -11.99
C ILE A 92 8.02 0.97 -10.76
N LEU A 93 6.96 1.78 -10.92
CA LEU A 93 6.31 2.46 -9.80
C LEU A 93 5.76 1.47 -8.75
N ARG A 94 5.19 0.34 -9.19
CA ARG A 94 4.73 -0.72 -8.29
C ARG A 94 5.90 -1.31 -7.48
N ASN A 95 7.03 -1.59 -8.13
CA ASN A 95 8.22 -2.11 -7.46
C ASN A 95 8.86 -1.06 -6.53
N ILE A 96 8.75 0.23 -6.83
CA ILE A 96 9.19 1.30 -5.91
C ILE A 96 8.35 1.30 -4.63
N LYS A 97 7.03 1.11 -4.74
CA LYS A 97 6.15 1.00 -3.56
C LYS A 97 6.49 -0.22 -2.72
N GLU A 98 6.75 -1.35 -3.36
CA GLU A 98 7.20 -2.58 -2.71
C GLU A 98 8.55 -2.37 -2.00
N PHE A 99 9.51 -1.73 -2.67
CA PHE A 99 10.81 -1.41 -2.08
C PHE A 99 10.68 -0.50 -0.85
N LYS A 100 9.89 0.59 -0.92
CA LYS A 100 9.65 1.49 0.23
C LYS A 100 8.96 0.77 1.39
N LEU A 101 8.11 -0.22 1.11
CA LEU A 101 7.42 -1.01 2.12
C LEU A 101 8.37 -1.99 2.84
N LEU A 102 9.21 -2.69 2.07
CA LEU A 102 10.16 -3.68 2.62
C LEU A 102 11.38 -3.03 3.27
N PHE A 103 11.81 -1.86 2.77
CA PHE A 103 13.04 -1.21 3.22
C PHE A 103 12.82 0.26 3.55
N PRO A 104 11.98 0.57 4.56
CA PRO A 104 11.64 1.96 4.90
C PRO A 104 12.86 2.79 5.30
N GLU A 105 13.89 2.16 5.88
CA GLU A 105 15.13 2.81 6.30
C GLU A 105 16.10 3.10 5.12
N ARG A 106 15.86 2.50 3.94
CA ARG A 106 16.74 2.68 2.78
C ARG A 106 16.25 3.85 1.92
N ARG A 107 17.16 4.75 1.57
CA ARG A 107 16.88 5.85 0.64
C ARG A 107 16.56 5.32 -0.75
N LEU A 108 15.50 5.85 -1.36
CA LEU A 108 15.16 5.56 -2.74
C LEU A 108 16.15 6.24 -3.69
N THR A 109 17.05 5.47 -4.27
CA THR A 109 18.00 5.92 -5.30
C THR A 109 17.76 5.18 -6.62
N ALA A 110 18.19 5.77 -7.73
CA ALA A 110 18.13 5.10 -9.03
C ALA A 110 18.88 3.77 -9.06
N HIS A 111 19.99 3.67 -8.31
CA HIS A 111 20.75 2.43 -8.18
C HIS A 111 19.98 1.37 -7.38
N SER A 112 19.44 1.73 -6.22
CA SER A 112 18.69 0.80 -5.35
C SER A 112 17.50 0.17 -6.08
N ILE A 113 16.72 0.96 -6.83
CA ILE A 113 15.56 0.42 -7.54
C ILE A 113 15.96 -0.41 -8.77
N TYR A 114 17.03 -0.01 -9.45
CA TYR A 114 17.59 -0.78 -10.56
C TYR A 114 18.01 -2.17 -10.10
N GLU A 115 18.70 -2.24 -8.97
CA GLU A 115 19.12 -3.50 -8.37
C GLU A 115 17.93 -4.32 -7.88
N TRP A 116 16.96 -3.69 -7.20
CA TRP A 116 15.76 -4.37 -6.71
C TRP A 116 14.94 -4.99 -7.82
N CYS A 117 14.71 -4.25 -8.91
CA CYS A 117 13.92 -4.73 -10.03
C CYS A 117 14.65 -5.80 -10.84
N ASN A 118 15.99 -5.79 -10.86
CA ASN A 118 16.88 -6.75 -11.55
C ASN A 118 16.34 -7.23 -12.90
N ALA A 119 15.80 -6.30 -13.68
CA ALA A 119 15.22 -6.56 -14.98
C ALA A 119 16.18 -6.09 -16.05
N ASN A 120 16.14 -6.72 -17.24
CA ASN A 120 16.89 -6.31 -18.43
C ASN A 120 16.34 -4.98 -19.01
N ILE A 121 16.37 -3.93 -18.19
CA ILE A 121 15.86 -2.60 -18.45
C ILE A 121 17.01 -1.62 -18.20
N SER A 122 17.16 -0.62 -19.06
CA SER A 122 18.23 0.37 -18.90
C SER A 122 18.11 1.16 -17.59
N LYS A 123 19.24 1.46 -16.93
CA LYS A 123 19.28 2.38 -15.77
C LYS A 123 18.63 3.73 -16.08
N ARG A 124 18.73 4.20 -17.34
CA ARG A 124 18.11 5.45 -17.81
C ARG A 124 16.58 5.41 -17.68
N THR A 125 15.95 4.26 -17.89
CA THR A 125 14.49 4.11 -17.72
C THR A 125 14.10 4.35 -16.27
N PHE A 126 14.80 3.74 -15.31
CA PHE A 126 14.53 3.95 -13.88
C PHE A 126 14.73 5.40 -13.48
N SER A 127 15.84 6.02 -13.89
CA SER A 127 16.10 7.43 -13.62
C SER A 127 15.03 8.35 -14.22
N ARG A 128 14.54 8.05 -15.43
CA ARG A 128 13.44 8.80 -16.06
C ARG A 128 12.14 8.66 -15.27
N VAL A 129 11.79 7.45 -14.85
CA VAL A 129 10.58 7.20 -14.06
C VAL A 129 10.65 7.90 -12.70
N LEU A 130 11.80 7.84 -12.04
CA LEU A 130 12.03 8.52 -10.77
C LEU A 130 11.89 10.04 -10.90
N LYS A 131 12.61 10.67 -11.84
CA LYS A 131 12.53 12.12 -12.08
C LYS A 131 11.13 12.60 -12.47
N LYS A 132 10.33 11.74 -13.12
CA LYS A 132 8.96 12.07 -13.54
C LYS A 132 7.96 12.04 -12.38
N ASN A 133 8.17 11.18 -11.38
CA ASN A 133 7.15 10.89 -10.36
C ASN A 133 7.56 11.29 -8.93
N TYR A 134 8.83 11.61 -8.69
CA TYR A 134 9.38 11.90 -7.37
C TYR A 134 10.27 13.14 -7.39
N THR A 135 10.44 13.77 -6.24
CA THR A 135 11.29 14.95 -6.12
C THR A 135 12.73 14.51 -5.86
N ALA A 136 13.66 14.94 -6.71
CA ALA A 136 15.08 14.65 -6.51
C ALA A 136 15.66 15.55 -5.41
N ARG A 137 16.40 14.96 -4.47
CA ARG A 137 17.16 15.63 -3.42
C ARG A 137 18.63 15.31 -3.57
N GLY A 138 19.48 16.33 -3.61
CA GLY A 138 20.93 16.20 -3.79
C GLY A 138 21.38 16.38 -5.25
N SER A 139 22.63 16.79 -5.44
CA SER A 139 23.17 17.30 -6.72
C SER A 139 24.12 16.34 -7.46
N THR A 140 24.52 15.23 -6.84
CA THR A 140 25.63 14.37 -7.32
C THR A 140 25.31 12.87 -7.10
N SER A 141 26.31 12.02 -6.81
CA SER A 141 26.16 10.56 -6.65
C SER A 141 25.21 10.14 -5.53
N ASN A 142 24.92 11.04 -4.60
CA ASN A 142 24.02 10.82 -3.47
C ASN A 142 22.59 11.32 -3.72
N THR A 143 22.19 11.57 -4.98
CA THR A 143 20.81 11.95 -5.28
C THR A 143 19.84 10.83 -4.91
N TYR A 144 18.88 11.17 -4.04
CA TYR A 144 17.77 10.31 -3.67
C TYR A 144 16.44 10.97 -4.05
N TYR A 145 15.37 10.19 -4.03
CA TYR A 145 14.06 10.58 -4.50
C TYR A 145 13.03 10.43 -3.39
N GLU A 146 12.23 11.46 -3.17
CA GLU A 146 11.14 11.48 -2.19
C GLU A 146 9.79 11.40 -2.88
#